data_AF-A0A2E1DZH3-F1
#
_entry.id   AF-A0A2E1DZH3-F1
#
_cell.length_a   1.000
_cell.length_b   1.000
_cell.length_c   1.000
_cell.angle_alpha   90.00
_cell.angle_beta   90.00
_cell.angle_gamma   90.00
#
_symmetry.space_group_name_H-M   'P 1'
#
loop_
_entity.id
_entity.type
_entity.pdbx_description
1 polymer ?
#
loop_
_entity_poly.entity_id
_entity_poly.type
_entity_poly.pdbx_seq_one_letter_code
_entity_poly.pdbx_strand_id
1 'polypeptide(L)'
;MKKPILILFVILFSAYSCSSTINRPLYAKSDNAKELILSKYGKPSMVENFEESQTWRYEYSSQFKSNRTIIFDKFGKIISNKKHYKTFHMITGYNKHGYIAIGVIVALGLIAGPFPALL
;
A
#
# COMPACT_ATOMS: atom_id res chain seq x y z
N MET A 1 5.48 34.13 13.83
CA MET A 1 5.76 33.71 12.43
C MET A 1 5.39 32.25 12.14
N LYS A 2 4.40 31.64 12.83
CA LYS A 2 4.12 30.19 12.77
C LYS A 2 3.00 29.78 11.79
N LYS A 3 2.13 30.73 11.42
CA LYS A 3 0.94 30.50 10.57
C LYS A 3 1.23 30.09 9.11
N PRO A 4 2.22 30.67 8.38
CA PRO A 4 2.43 30.31 6.98
C PRO A 4 3.06 28.91 6.80
N ILE A 5 3.89 28.47 7.75
CA ILE A 5 4.50 27.13 7.75
C ILE A 5 3.43 26.05 7.94
N LEU A 6 2.45 26.28 8.81
CA LEU A 6 1.36 25.34 9.05
C LEU A 6 0.47 25.18 7.80
N ILE A 7 0.19 26.28 7.10
CA ILE A 7 -0.57 26.27 5.84
C ILE A 7 0.21 25.53 4.74
N LEU A 8 1.52 25.74 4.63
CA LEU A 8 2.37 25.03 3.66
C LEU A 8 2.39 23.51 3.92
N PHE A 9 2.42 23.09 5.18
CA PHE A 9 2.31 21.69 5.57
C PHE A 9 0.94 21.09 5.22
N VAL A 10 -0.16 21.80 5.47
CA VAL A 10 -1.51 21.33 5.12
C VAL A 10 -1.65 21.15 3.60
N ILE A 11 -1.14 22.09 2.79
CA ILE A 11 -1.19 22.02 1.32
C ILE A 11 -0.39 20.81 0.78
N LEU A 12 0.79 20.55 1.35
CA LEU A 12 1.61 19.38 0.99
C LEU A 12 0.90 18.06 1.33
N PHE A 13 0.26 17.94 2.49
CA PHE A 13 -0.45 16.71 2.85
C PHE A 13 -1.77 16.50 2.07
N SER A 14 -2.48 17.58 1.69
CA SER A 14 -3.70 17.47 0.89
C SER A 14 -3.43 17.11 -0.57
N ALA A 15 -2.33 17.60 -1.15
CA ALA A 15 -2.00 17.35 -2.56
C ALA A 15 -1.56 15.89 -2.85
N TYR A 16 -1.00 15.19 -1.84
CA TYR A 16 -0.54 13.80 -1.99
C TYR A 16 -1.63 12.73 -1.74
N SER A 17 -2.86 13.13 -1.38
CA SER A 17 -3.93 12.18 -0.98
C SER A 17 -4.73 11.57 -2.16
N CYS A 18 -4.42 11.91 -3.41
CA CYS A 18 -5.13 11.34 -4.56
C CYS A 18 -4.30 10.25 -5.29
N SER A 19 -4.44 9.00 -4.85
CA SER A 19 -4.42 7.87 -5.79
C SER A 19 -5.25 6.71 -5.27
N SER A 20 -6.47 6.59 -5.78
CA SER A 20 -7.34 5.43 -5.59
C SER A 20 -6.70 4.19 -6.21
N THR A 21 -6.01 3.39 -5.39
CA THR A 21 -5.39 2.11 -5.78
C THR A 21 -6.41 1.02 -6.10
N ILE A 22 -7.72 1.28 -5.98
CA ILE A 22 -8.74 0.23 -5.99
C ILE A 22 -9.11 -0.25 -7.41
N ASN A 23 -8.84 0.53 -8.47
CA ASN A 23 -8.97 0.07 -9.85
C ASN A 23 -7.73 0.47 -10.66
N ARG A 24 -6.58 -0.20 -10.44
CA ARG A 24 -5.44 -0.02 -11.35
C ARG A 24 -5.62 -0.94 -12.58
N PRO A 25 -5.93 -0.40 -13.77
CA PRO A 25 -6.08 -1.17 -15.02
C PRO A 25 -4.75 -1.72 -15.56
N LEU A 26 -3.64 -1.57 -14.82
CA LEU A 26 -2.28 -1.92 -15.25
C LEU A 26 -2.09 -3.38 -15.66
N TYR A 27 -3.01 -4.27 -15.28
CA TYR A 27 -2.93 -5.69 -15.59
C TYR A 27 -3.98 -6.18 -16.60
N ALA A 28 -5.00 -5.36 -16.91
CA ALA A 28 -6.09 -5.77 -17.79
C ALA A 28 -5.73 -5.71 -19.29
N LYS A 29 -4.61 -5.03 -19.63
CA LYS A 29 -4.23 -4.71 -21.02
C LYS A 29 -2.87 -5.28 -21.46
N SER A 30 -2.22 -6.10 -20.62
CA SER A 30 -0.90 -6.66 -20.91
C SER A 30 -1.03 -8.06 -21.49
N ASP A 31 -0.49 -8.27 -22.69
CA ASP A 31 -0.41 -9.59 -23.33
C ASP A 31 0.54 -10.55 -22.60
N ASN A 32 1.37 -10.02 -21.68
CA ASN A 32 2.35 -10.78 -20.91
C ASN A 32 2.29 -10.44 -19.41
N ALA A 33 1.13 -10.72 -18.82
CA ALA A 33 0.84 -10.42 -17.43
C ALA A 33 1.80 -11.13 -16.45
N LYS A 34 2.25 -12.34 -16.76
CA LYS A 34 3.16 -13.12 -15.89
C LYS A 34 4.55 -12.49 -15.79
N GLU A 35 5.14 -12.10 -16.92
CA GLU A 35 6.45 -11.44 -16.91
C GLU A 35 6.40 -10.10 -16.17
N LEU A 36 5.34 -9.33 -16.37
CA LEU A 36 5.15 -8.07 -15.65
C LEU A 36 5.05 -8.28 -14.14
N ILE A 37 4.39 -9.35 -13.70
CA ILE A 37 4.33 -9.73 -12.29
C ILE A 37 5.70 -10.15 -11.76
N LEU A 38 6.47 -10.95 -12.52
CA LEU A 38 7.82 -11.36 -12.13
C LEU A 38 8.78 -10.17 -12.03
N SER A 39 8.74 -9.26 -13.00
CA SER A 39 9.53 -8.02 -12.99
C SER A 39 9.24 -7.17 -11.75
N LYS A 40 7.97 -7.09 -11.36
CA LYS A 40 7.54 -6.24 -10.25
C LYS A 40 7.75 -6.85 -8.86
N TYR A 41 7.51 -8.15 -8.74
CA TYR A 41 7.44 -8.81 -7.43
C TYR A 41 8.56 -9.84 -7.21
N GLY A 42 9.29 -10.21 -8.25
CA GLY A 42 10.29 -11.27 -8.24
C GLY A 42 9.66 -12.66 -8.42
N LYS A 43 10.43 -13.69 -8.07
CA LYS A 43 9.95 -15.08 -8.09
C LYS A 43 8.91 -15.30 -6.99
N PRO A 44 7.77 -15.97 -7.27
CA PRO A 44 6.80 -16.31 -6.23
C PRO A 44 7.39 -17.32 -5.24
N SER A 45 6.93 -17.24 -3.99
CA SER A 45 7.28 -18.18 -2.93
C SER A 45 6.68 -19.56 -3.21
N MET A 46 5.49 -19.59 -3.81
CA MET A 46 4.78 -20.82 -4.16
C MET A 46 3.95 -20.62 -5.42
N VAL A 47 3.88 -21.68 -6.24
CA VAL A 47 3.07 -21.75 -7.46
C VAL A 47 2.22 -23.02 -7.39
N GLU A 48 0.90 -22.84 -7.49
CA GLU A 48 -0.10 -23.91 -7.53
C GLU A 48 -0.75 -23.93 -8.92
N ASN A 49 -0.81 -25.09 -9.54
CA ASN A 49 -1.44 -25.29 -10.84
C ASN A 49 -2.75 -26.06 -10.66
N PHE A 50 -3.83 -25.52 -11.22
CA PHE A 50 -5.14 -26.13 -11.31
C PHE A 50 -5.51 -26.28 -12.79
N GLU A 51 -6.51 -27.08 -13.13
CA GLU A 51 -6.89 -27.33 -14.55
C GLU A 51 -7.19 -26.04 -15.33
N GLU A 52 -7.86 -25.08 -14.70
CA GLU A 52 -8.28 -23.83 -15.36
C GLU A 52 -7.56 -22.58 -14.86
N SER A 53 -6.69 -22.71 -13.86
CA SER A 53 -6.05 -21.55 -13.24
C SER A 53 -4.68 -21.86 -12.63
N GLN A 54 -3.89 -20.81 -12.44
CA GLN A 54 -2.61 -20.89 -11.76
C GLN A 54 -2.56 -19.84 -10.66
N THR A 55 -2.25 -20.26 -9.43
CA THR A 55 -2.15 -19.36 -8.28
C THR A 55 -0.69 -19.15 -7.89
N TRP A 56 -0.27 -17.89 -7.83
CA TRP A 56 1.04 -17.47 -7.35
C TRP A 56 0.91 -16.81 -5.99
N ARG A 57 1.68 -17.31 -5.01
CA ARG A 57 1.71 -16.78 -3.64
C ARG A 57 3.06 -16.11 -3.38
N TYR A 58 3.00 -14.91 -2.83
CA TYR A 58 4.16 -14.12 -2.43
C TYR A 58 4.10 -13.90 -0.93
N GLU A 59 5.00 -14.55 -0.22
CA GLU A 59 5.18 -14.42 1.21
C GLU A 59 6.50 -13.71 1.47
N TYR A 60 6.42 -12.55 2.11
CA TYR A 60 7.59 -11.74 2.42
C TYR A 60 7.88 -11.83 3.90
N SER A 61 9.15 -11.94 4.29
CA SER A 61 9.58 -11.86 5.69
C SER A 61 9.42 -10.44 6.24
N SER A 62 9.81 -9.43 5.45
CA SER A 62 9.75 -8.00 5.82
C SER A 62 8.37 -7.56 6.30
N GLN A 63 8.32 -6.82 7.41
CA GLN A 63 7.08 -6.20 7.92
C GLN A 63 6.57 -5.05 7.04
N PHE A 64 7.45 -4.47 6.22
CA PHE A 64 7.14 -3.35 5.33
C PHE A 64 6.59 -3.79 3.96
N LYS A 65 6.62 -5.10 3.66
CA LYS A 65 6.11 -5.65 2.40
C LYS A 65 4.92 -6.57 2.69
N SER A 66 3.78 -6.27 2.09
CA SER A 66 2.56 -7.07 2.25
C SER A 66 2.61 -8.32 1.37
N ASN A 67 2.06 -9.41 1.89
CA ASN A 67 1.90 -10.65 1.13
C ASN A 67 0.91 -10.45 -0.03
N ARG A 68 0.98 -11.30 -1.05
CA ARG A 68 0.13 -11.19 -2.23
C ARG A 68 -0.25 -12.56 -2.79
N THR A 69 -1.47 -12.66 -3.27
CA THR A 69 -1.98 -13.82 -4.00
C THR A 69 -2.46 -13.35 -5.37
N ILE A 70 -1.95 -13.97 -6.42
CA ILE A 70 -2.29 -13.64 -7.80
C ILE A 70 -2.82 -14.90 -8.45
N ILE A 71 -3.99 -14.81 -9.08
CA ILE A 71 -4.63 -15.92 -9.78
C ILE A 71 -4.66 -15.57 -11.24
N PHE A 72 -4.12 -16.48 -12.05
CA PHE A 72 -4.13 -16.42 -13.50
C PHE A 72 -5.13 -17.44 -14.05
N ASP A 73 -5.75 -17.13 -15.19
CA ASP A 73 -6.51 -18.10 -15.98
C ASP A 73 -5.57 -19.04 -16.75
N LYS A 74 -6.16 -20.03 -17.44
CA LYS A 74 -5.44 -20.95 -18.33
C LYS A 74 -4.67 -20.27 -19.46
N PHE A 75 -5.05 -19.05 -19.85
CA PHE A 75 -4.40 -18.25 -20.89
C PHE A 75 -3.32 -17.32 -20.30
N GLY A 76 -3.08 -17.35 -18.99
CA GLY A 76 -2.10 -16.53 -18.31
C GLY A 76 -2.54 -15.09 -18.02
N LYS A 77 -3.83 -14.76 -18.17
CA LYS A 77 -4.39 -13.45 -17.78
C LYS A 77 -4.69 -13.43 -16.30
N ILE A 78 -4.53 -12.26 -15.67
CA ILE A 78 -4.79 -12.10 -14.24
C ILE A 78 -6.30 -12.03 -14.00
N ILE A 79 -6.85 -13.05 -13.32
CA ILE A 79 -8.23 -13.06 -12.80
C ILE A 79 -8.30 -12.24 -11.51
N SER A 80 -7.33 -12.41 -10.61
CA SER A 80 -7.35 -11.76 -9.30
C SER A 80 -5.96 -11.40 -8.82
N ASN A 81 -5.85 -10.27 -8.12
CA ASN A 81 -4.59 -9.81 -7.56
C ASN A 81 -4.81 -9.21 -6.15
N LYS A 82 -4.89 -10.08 -5.14
CA LYS A 82 -5.22 -9.71 -3.76
C LYS A 82 -3.96 -9.42 -2.95
N LYS A 83 -3.94 -8.26 -2.27
CA LYS A 83 -2.88 -7.87 -1.33
C LYS A 83 -3.34 -8.16 0.09
N HIS A 84 -2.49 -8.82 0.87
CA HIS A 84 -2.73 -9.17 2.27
C HIS A 84 -1.84 -8.30 3.16
N TYR A 85 -2.42 -7.24 3.72
CA TYR A 85 -1.68 -6.29 4.55
C TYR A 85 -1.20 -6.96 5.84
N LYS A 86 0.07 -6.72 6.18
CA LYS A 86 0.60 -7.08 7.50
C LYS A 86 0.11 -6.10 8.56
N THR A 87 0.09 -6.55 9.81
CA THR A 87 -0.28 -5.75 10.98
C THR A 87 0.48 -4.42 11.04
N PHE A 88 1.77 -4.42 10.71
CA PHE A 88 2.59 -3.20 10.62
C PHE A 88 1.94 -2.12 9.73
N HIS A 89 1.44 -2.48 8.53
CA HIS A 89 0.77 -1.53 7.64
C HIS A 89 -0.57 -1.03 8.19
N MET A 90 -1.26 -1.84 9.00
CA MET A 90 -2.51 -1.44 9.65
C MET A 90 -2.24 -0.44 10.77
N ILE A 91 -1.23 -0.70 11.60
CA ILE A 91 -0.87 0.11 12.77
C ILE A 91 -0.23 1.44 12.38
N THR A 92 0.80 1.40 11.53
CA THR A 92 1.61 2.59 11.22
C THR A 92 0.95 3.55 10.25
N GLY A 93 -0.23 3.21 9.73
CA GLY A 93 -0.94 4.13 8.88
C GLY A 93 -0.39 4.28 7.48
N TYR A 94 0.48 3.37 7.03
CA TYR A 94 0.72 3.12 5.60
C TYR A 94 -0.50 2.48 4.89
N ASN A 95 -1.68 2.57 5.51
CA ASN A 95 -2.99 2.42 4.89
C ASN A 95 -3.50 3.82 4.46
N LYS A 96 -4.66 3.92 3.80
CA LYS A 96 -5.19 5.19 3.26
C LYS A 96 -5.40 6.30 4.30
N HIS A 97 -5.35 6.02 5.61
CA HIS A 97 -5.79 6.95 6.66
C HIS A 97 -4.81 7.18 7.81
N GLY A 98 -3.84 6.31 8.10
CA GLY A 98 -3.06 6.52 9.33
C GLY A 98 -1.96 7.59 9.24
N TYR A 99 -1.56 8.01 8.03
CA TYR A 99 -0.79 9.26 7.86
C TYR A 99 -1.59 10.50 8.31
N ILE A 100 -2.93 10.45 8.24
CA ILE A 100 -3.82 11.53 8.71
C ILE A 100 -3.74 11.60 10.24
N ALA A 101 -3.78 10.46 10.94
CA ALA A 101 -3.70 10.42 12.40
C ALA A 101 -2.36 10.97 12.92
N ILE A 102 -1.24 10.58 12.33
CA ILE A 102 0.08 11.12 12.68
C ILE A 102 0.15 12.62 12.40
N GLY A 103 -0.37 13.06 11.24
CA GLY A 103 -0.44 14.48 10.89
C GLY A 103 -1.26 15.29 11.90
N VAL A 104 -2.39 14.76 12.37
CA VAL A 104 -3.24 15.39 13.40
C VAL A 104 -2.50 15.50 14.73
N ILE A 105 -1.82 14.44 15.19
CA ILE A 105 -1.06 14.45 16.45
C ILE A 105 0.06 15.51 16.40
N VAL A 106 0.82 15.55 15.30
CA VAL A 106 1.88 16.54 15.11
C VAL A 106 1.33 17.96 15.06
N ALA A 107 0.23 18.19 14.32
CA ALA A 107 -0.42 19.49 14.25
C ALA A 107 -0.93 19.96 15.62
N LEU A 108 -1.56 19.06 16.39
CA LEU A 108 -2.02 19.36 17.75
C LEU A 108 -0.86 19.70 18.68
N GLY A 109 0.26 18.96 18.64
CA GLY A 109 1.45 19.27 19.44
C GLY A 109 2.11 20.60 19.07
N LEU A 110 2.08 20.99 17.79
CA LEU A 110 2.59 22.29 17.34
C LEU A 110 1.67 23.46 17.76
N ILE A 111 0.36 23.24 17.84
CA ILE A 111 -0.64 24.24 18.27
C ILE A 111 -0.64 24.38 19.80
N ALA A 112 -0.70 23.26 20.52
CA ALA A 112 -0.83 23.24 21.97
C ALA A 112 0.51 23.51 22.70
N GLY A 113 1.64 23.38 22.01
CA GLY A 113 2.96 23.38 22.65
C GLY A 113 3.26 22.03 23.31
N PRO A 114 4.44 21.87 23.96
CA PRO A 114 4.77 20.66 24.68
C PRO A 114 3.70 20.39 25.75
N PHE A 115 3.10 19.19 25.72
CA PHE A 115 2.13 18.76 26.72
C PHE A 115 2.81 18.81 28.10
N PRO A 116 2.31 19.61 29.06
CA PRO A 116 2.86 19.66 30.41
C PRO A 116 2.30 18.46 31.18
N ALA A 117 2.77 17.27 30.88
CA ALA A 117 2.43 16.07 31.64
C ALA A 117 3.59 15.07 31.55
N LEU A 118 4.73 15.45 32.13
CA LEU A 118 5.82 14.61 32.62
C LEU A 118 6.91 15.56 33.20
N LEU A 119 6.56 16.30 34.24
CA LEU A 119 7.47 16.93 35.21
C LEU A 119 6.79 16.90 36.57
#